data_AF-A0A413DKG9-F1
#
_entry.id   AF-A0A413DKG9-F1
#
_cell.length_a   1.000
_cell.length_b   1.000
_cell.length_c   1.000
_cell.angle_alpha   90.00
_cell.angle_beta   90.00
_cell.angle_gamma   90.00
#
_symmetry.space_group_name_H-M   'P 1'
#
loop_
_entity.id
_entity.type
_entity.pdbx_description
1 polymer ?
#
loop_
_entity_poly.entity_id
_entity_poly.type
_entity_poly.pdbx_seq_one_letter_code
_entity_poly.pdbx_strand_id
1 'polypeptide(L)'
;MIKTKNISEMLTSLIEEYRFNKNTLSKYLEITEETVDGVAKGNVECLPDDPALRLKILSKAGFLYFGAIEDKDRQLSSFLEVLVSYHGISKLTIAKMAGVEEKDIDRLLANPPEKVEIEVKYKIAVTVMELRYLLKDCEPPV
;
A
#
# COMPACT_ATOMS: atom_id res chain seq x y z
N MET A 1 19.28 -0.39 -6.18
CA MET A 1 19.51 -0.16 -4.74
C MET A 1 18.51 0.90 -4.29
N ILE A 2 17.47 0.53 -3.54
CA ILE A 2 16.53 1.52 -2.99
C ILE A 2 17.34 2.35 -2.00
N LYS A 3 17.56 3.64 -2.29
CA LYS A 3 18.14 4.55 -1.29
C LYS A 3 17.14 4.63 -0.16
N THR A 4 17.57 4.29 1.05
CA THR A 4 16.77 4.48 2.27
C THR A 4 16.48 5.97 2.40
N LYS A 5 15.23 6.35 2.11
CA LYS A 5 14.76 7.72 2.35
C LYS A 5 14.41 7.89 3.82
N ASN A 6 14.74 9.03 4.40
CA ASN A 6 14.20 9.41 5.71
C ASN A 6 12.76 9.95 5.56
N ILE A 7 12.09 10.19 6.69
CA ILE A 7 10.69 10.65 6.67
C ILE A 7 10.51 12.00 5.95
N SER A 8 11.46 12.92 6.06
CA SER A 8 11.43 14.20 5.37
C SER A 8 11.47 14.02 3.87
N GLU A 9 12.37 13.19 3.36
CA GLU A 9 12.47 12.87 1.94
C GLU A 9 11.23 12.13 1.41
N MET A 10 10.62 11.26 2.23
CA MET A 10 9.37 10.58 1.89
C MET A 10 8.22 11.58 1.76
N LEU A 11 8.01 12.45 2.76
CA LEU A 11 6.95 13.45 2.74
C LEU A 11 7.15 14.47 1.61
N THR A 12 8.38 14.90 1.36
CA THR A 12 8.70 15.77 0.23
C THR A 12 8.35 15.11 -1.10
N SER A 13 8.72 13.84 -1.33
CA SER A 13 8.26 13.12 -2.53
C SER A 13 6.74 13.01 -2.60
N LEU A 14 6.05 12.65 -1.51
CA LEU A 14 4.59 12.56 -1.50
C LEU A 14 3.93 13.89 -1.90
N ILE A 15 4.43 15.02 -1.40
CA ILE A 15 3.88 16.35 -1.65
C ILE A 15 4.27 16.89 -3.03
N GLU A 16 5.55 16.82 -3.40
CA GLU A 16 6.08 17.52 -4.57
C GLU A 16 6.04 16.66 -5.84
N GLU A 17 6.36 15.37 -5.73
CA GLU A 17 6.44 14.45 -6.86
C GLU A 17 5.08 13.81 -7.13
N TYR A 18 4.46 13.22 -6.10
CA TYR A 18 3.16 12.55 -6.20
C TYR A 18 1.97 13.48 -6.00
N ARG A 19 2.22 14.76 -5.68
CA ARG A 19 1.18 15.80 -5.57
C ARG A 19 0.07 15.45 -4.58
N PHE A 20 0.38 14.72 -3.52
CA PHE A 20 -0.59 14.44 -2.47
C PHE A 20 -1.11 15.73 -1.86
N ASN A 21 -2.42 15.77 -1.67
CA ASN A 21 -3.06 16.84 -0.95
C ASN A 21 -2.62 16.81 0.53
N LYS A 22 -2.13 17.95 1.03
CA LYS A 22 -1.62 18.07 2.41
C LYS A 22 -2.68 17.80 3.47
N ASN A 23 -3.93 18.20 3.22
CA ASN A 23 -5.05 17.90 4.12
C ASN A 23 -5.34 16.39 4.21
N THR A 24 -5.17 15.66 3.11
CA THR A 24 -5.28 14.19 3.12
C THR A 24 -4.13 13.57 3.90
N LEU A 25 -2.90 14.03 3.68
CA LEU A 25 -1.73 13.53 4.42
C LEU A 25 -1.86 13.80 5.93
N SER A 26 -2.27 15.00 6.32
CA SER A 26 -2.44 15.38 7.72
C SER A 26 -3.47 14.50 8.42
N LYS A 27 -4.63 14.28 7.79
CA LYS A 27 -5.67 13.36 8.29
C LYS A 27 -5.18 11.91 8.38
N TYR A 28 -4.50 11.42 7.33
CA TYR A 28 -4.02 10.04 7.29
C TYR A 28 -2.95 9.78 8.36
N LEU A 29 -2.01 10.71 8.52
CA LEU A 29 -0.90 10.65 9.48
C LEU A 29 -1.31 11.06 10.90
N GLU A 30 -2.51 11.62 11.09
CA GLU A 30 -3.04 12.10 12.37
C GLU A 30 -2.17 13.22 12.98
N ILE A 31 -1.66 14.13 12.14
CA ILE A 31 -0.88 15.32 12.52
C ILE A 31 -1.39 16.57 11.79
N THR A 32 -0.94 17.77 12.17
CA THR A 32 -1.37 19.00 11.48
C THR A 32 -0.68 19.17 10.12
N GLU A 33 -1.29 19.93 9.20
CA GLU A 33 -0.65 20.28 7.92
C GLU A 33 0.67 21.05 8.14
N GLU A 34 0.73 21.89 9.18
CA GLU A 34 1.97 22.57 9.58
C GLU A 34 3.06 21.59 10.00
N THR A 35 2.70 20.53 10.72
CA THR A 35 3.64 19.46 11.10
C THR A 35 4.14 18.72 9.85
N VAL A 36 3.25 18.37 8.92
CA VAL A 36 3.62 17.76 7.63
C VAL A 36 4.65 18.62 6.89
N ASP A 37 4.40 19.92 6.80
CA ASP A 37 5.30 20.88 6.14
C ASP A 37 6.63 21.05 6.89
N GLY A 38 6.60 21.09 8.22
CA GLY A 38 7.79 21.14 9.06
C GLY A 38 8.69 19.93 8.82
N VAL A 39 8.12 18.73 8.88
CA VAL A 39 8.87 17.47 8.68
C VAL A 39 9.40 17.39 7.24
N ALA A 40 8.61 17.74 6.23
CA ALA A 40 9.07 17.76 4.83
C ALA A 40 10.28 18.69 4.62
N LYS A 41 10.32 19.82 5.36
CA LYS A 41 11.45 20.76 5.36
C LYS A 41 12.63 20.33 6.25
N GLY A 42 12.58 19.14 6.84
CA GLY A 42 13.64 18.58 7.68
C GLY A 42 13.52 18.86 9.17
N ASN A 43 12.48 19.59 9.62
CA ASN A 43 12.23 19.82 11.04
C ASN A 43 11.48 18.62 11.63
N VAL A 44 12.19 17.60 12.08
CA VAL A 44 11.59 16.42 12.73
C VAL A 44 11.18 16.67 14.17
N GLU A 45 11.63 17.76 14.78
CA GLU A 45 11.30 18.13 16.17
C GLU A 45 9.85 18.59 16.33
N CYS A 46 9.13 18.90 15.24
CA CYS A 46 7.70 19.18 15.31
C CYS A 46 6.82 17.93 15.45
N LEU A 47 7.41 16.72 15.38
CA LEU A 47 6.68 15.48 15.64
C LEU A 47 6.37 15.31 17.13
N PRO A 48 5.24 14.68 17.49
CA PRO A 48 4.89 14.42 18.88
C PRO A 48 6.02 13.71 19.64
N ASP A 49 6.25 14.03 20.91
CA ASP A 49 7.33 13.41 21.71
C ASP A 49 7.08 11.94 22.04
N ASP A 50 5.80 11.50 21.98
CA ASP A 50 5.42 10.12 22.23
C ASP A 50 6.05 9.16 21.19
N PRO A 51 6.88 8.19 21.63
CA PRO A 51 7.57 7.28 20.72
C PRO A 51 6.63 6.39 19.89
N ALA A 52 5.49 6.00 20.44
CA ALA A 52 4.51 5.16 19.75
C ALA A 52 3.81 5.96 18.64
N LEU A 53 3.47 7.24 18.89
CA LEU A 53 2.94 8.13 17.86
C LEU A 53 3.98 8.40 16.77
N ARG A 54 5.25 8.64 17.11
CA ARG A 54 6.33 8.80 16.11
C ARG A 54 6.47 7.56 15.22
N LEU A 55 6.46 6.37 15.82
CA LEU A 55 6.55 5.12 15.07
C LEU A 55 5.34 4.92 14.15
N LYS A 56 4.13 5.24 14.62
CA LYS A 56 2.89 5.18 13.82
C LYS A 56 2.97 6.10 12.61
N ILE A 57 3.39 7.35 12.80
CA ILE A 57 3.55 8.35 11.72
C ILE A 57 4.59 7.88 10.71
N LEU A 58 5.76 7.42 11.18
CA LEU A 58 6.83 6.92 10.32
C LEU A 58 6.35 5.72 9.50
N SER A 59 5.70 4.76 10.14
CA SER A 59 5.16 3.57 9.48
C SER A 59 4.15 3.94 8.41
N LYS A 60 3.18 4.82 8.73
CA LYS A 60 2.16 5.28 7.78
C LYS A 60 2.78 6.02 6.59
N ALA A 61 3.67 6.98 6.82
CA ALA A 61 4.34 7.72 5.76
C ALA A 61 5.20 6.80 4.88
N GLY A 62 5.92 5.87 5.52
CA GLY A 62 6.70 4.84 4.85
C GLY A 62 5.84 3.95 3.96
N PHE A 63 4.77 3.34 4.48
CA PHE A 63 3.87 2.49 3.71
C PHE A 63 3.24 3.22 2.53
N LEU A 64 2.83 4.48 2.71
CA LEU A 64 2.27 5.28 1.63
C LEU A 64 3.32 5.56 0.53
N TYR A 65 4.54 5.94 0.92
CA TYR A 65 5.63 6.20 -0.02
C TYR A 65 6.08 4.93 -0.76
N PHE A 66 6.30 3.84 -0.04
CA PHE A 66 6.67 2.55 -0.63
C PHE A 66 5.55 2.04 -1.55
N GLY A 67 4.29 2.27 -1.18
CA GLY A 67 3.13 2.03 -2.04
C GLY A 67 3.18 2.79 -3.39
N ALA A 68 3.78 3.98 -3.41
CA ALA A 68 3.92 4.76 -4.64
C ALA A 68 5.02 4.21 -5.57
N ILE A 69 6.15 3.73 -5.02
CA ILE A 69 7.33 3.30 -5.79
C ILE A 69 7.41 1.80 -6.09
N GLU A 70 6.65 0.95 -5.39
CA GLU A 70 6.72 -0.50 -5.58
C GLU A 70 6.19 -0.91 -6.96
N ASP A 71 6.78 -1.98 -7.50
CA ASP A 71 6.34 -2.65 -8.72
C ASP A 71 4.87 -3.10 -8.60
N LYS A 72 4.07 -2.81 -9.63
CA LYS A 72 2.61 -3.01 -9.58
C LYS A 72 2.21 -4.48 -9.61
N ASP A 73 2.97 -5.33 -10.30
CA ASP A 73 2.70 -6.76 -10.33
C ASP A 73 3.03 -7.37 -8.97
N ARG A 74 4.11 -6.93 -8.32
CA ARG A 74 4.45 -7.33 -6.95
C ARG A 74 3.44 -6.84 -5.91
N GLN A 75 2.92 -5.62 -6.05
CA GLN A 75 1.85 -5.12 -5.20
C GLN A 75 0.59 -5.98 -5.33
N LEU A 76 0.14 -6.24 -6.56
CA LEU A 76 -1.03 -7.08 -6.81
C LEU A 76 -0.85 -8.48 -6.22
N SER A 77 0.33 -9.06 -6.40
CA SER A 77 0.69 -10.38 -5.86
C SER A 77 0.65 -10.39 -4.34
N SER A 78 1.12 -9.31 -3.68
CA SER A 78 1.06 -9.19 -2.23
C SER A 78 -0.38 -9.10 -1.71
N PHE A 79 -1.27 -8.41 -2.42
CA PHE A 79 -2.68 -8.36 -2.05
C PHE A 79 -3.38 -9.71 -2.25
N LEU A 80 -3.06 -10.42 -3.34
CA LEU A 80 -3.53 -11.80 -3.58
C LEU A 80 -3.07 -12.75 -2.49
N GLU A 81 -1.80 -12.68 -2.08
CA GLU A 81 -1.23 -13.53 -1.04
C GLU A 81 -1.99 -13.37 0.29
N VAL A 82 -2.39 -12.14 0.65
CA VAL A 82 -3.20 -11.92 1.85
C VAL A 82 -4.60 -12.56 1.71
N LEU A 83 -5.24 -12.46 0.55
CA LEU A 83 -6.55 -13.10 0.35
C LEU A 83 -6.47 -14.62 0.44
N VAL A 84 -5.40 -15.21 -0.12
CA VAL A 84 -5.20 -16.67 -0.12
C VAL A 84 -4.75 -17.17 1.25
N SER A 85 -3.68 -16.61 1.79
CA SER A 85 -2.97 -17.15 2.95
C SER A 85 -3.56 -16.68 4.28
N TYR A 86 -4.08 -15.44 4.36
CA TYR A 86 -4.68 -14.92 5.59
C TYR A 86 -6.20 -15.13 5.62
N HIS A 87 -6.91 -14.75 4.55
CA HIS A 87 -8.37 -14.90 4.48
C HIS A 87 -8.83 -16.31 4.05
N GLY A 88 -7.91 -17.18 3.61
CA GLY A 88 -8.23 -18.56 3.23
C GLY A 88 -9.06 -18.68 1.94
N ILE A 89 -9.12 -17.64 1.11
CA ILE A 89 -9.88 -17.66 -0.13
C ILE A 89 -9.11 -18.45 -1.18
N SER A 90 -9.74 -19.48 -1.73
CA SER A 90 -9.08 -20.29 -2.76
C SER A 90 -8.81 -19.48 -4.03
N LYS A 91 -7.71 -19.81 -4.72
CA LYS A 91 -7.33 -19.21 -6.00
C LYS A 91 -8.46 -19.35 -7.04
N LEU A 92 -9.09 -20.52 -7.11
CA LEU A 92 -10.27 -20.76 -7.93
C LEU A 92 -11.43 -19.80 -7.64
N THR A 93 -11.71 -19.48 -6.38
CA THR A 93 -12.79 -18.53 -6.03
C THR A 93 -12.46 -17.13 -6.55
N ILE A 94 -11.23 -16.65 -6.34
CA ILE A 94 -10.78 -15.35 -6.85
C ILE A 94 -10.86 -15.32 -8.38
N ALA A 95 -10.37 -16.38 -9.05
CA ALA A 95 -10.40 -16.49 -10.50
C ALA A 95 -11.83 -16.45 -11.06
N LYS A 96 -12.76 -17.17 -10.44
CA LYS A 96 -14.18 -17.15 -10.82
C LYS A 96 -14.82 -15.78 -10.63
N MET A 97 -14.55 -15.11 -9.52
CA MET A 97 -15.07 -13.76 -9.26
C MET A 97 -14.50 -12.74 -10.26
N ALA A 98 -13.23 -12.88 -10.62
CA ALA A 98 -12.57 -12.02 -11.62
C ALA A 98 -12.94 -12.38 -13.08
N GLY A 99 -13.56 -13.54 -13.33
CA GLY A 99 -13.83 -14.02 -14.69
C GLY A 99 -12.55 -14.32 -15.49
N VAL A 100 -11.56 -14.94 -14.84
CA VAL A 100 -10.26 -15.33 -15.42
C VAL A 100 -9.96 -16.81 -15.14
N GLU A 101 -8.88 -17.34 -15.70
CA GLU A 101 -8.47 -18.72 -15.43
C GLU A 101 -7.69 -18.80 -14.10
N GLU A 102 -7.84 -19.90 -13.35
CA GLU A 102 -7.11 -20.09 -12.08
C GLU A 102 -5.59 -20.02 -12.28
N LYS A 103 -5.08 -20.49 -13.42
CA LYS A 103 -3.66 -20.40 -13.79
C LYS A 103 -3.14 -18.97 -13.87
N ASP A 104 -4.01 -17.98 -14.13
CA ASP A 104 -3.61 -16.57 -14.15
C ASP A 104 -3.32 -16.06 -12.74
N ILE A 105 -4.03 -16.59 -11.73
CA ILE A 105 -3.74 -16.33 -10.32
C ILE A 105 -2.41 -16.99 -9.93
N ASP A 106 -2.18 -18.24 -10.34
CA ASP A 106 -0.91 -18.94 -10.08
C ASP A 106 0.29 -18.19 -10.67
N ARG A 107 0.16 -17.67 -11.89
CA ARG A 107 1.19 -16.86 -12.55
C ARG A 107 1.53 -15.60 -11.78
N LEU A 108 0.53 -14.87 -11.28
CA LEU A 108 0.78 -13.70 -10.44
C LEU A 108 1.42 -14.06 -9.10
N LEU A 109 1.03 -15.19 -8.49
CA LEU A 109 1.60 -15.67 -7.23
C LEU A 109 2.98 -16.33 -7.38
N ALA A 110 3.50 -16.51 -8.59
CA ALA A 110 4.86 -16.97 -8.82
C ALA A 110 5.88 -15.95 -8.26
N ASN A 111 7.10 -16.41 -7.98
CA ASN A 111 8.18 -15.55 -7.49
C ASN A 111 9.43 -15.66 -8.39
N PRO A 112 9.70 -14.65 -9.25
CA PRO A 112 8.92 -13.42 -9.46
C PRO A 112 7.59 -13.68 -10.20
N PRO A 113 6.61 -12.74 -10.12
CA PRO A 113 5.35 -12.86 -10.85
C PRO A 113 5.59 -13.05 -12.35
N GLU A 114 4.89 -14.01 -12.93
CA GLU A 114 4.95 -14.29 -14.36
C GLU A 114 4.12 -13.27 -15.16
N LYS A 115 4.43 -13.14 -16.46
CA LYS A 115 3.71 -12.23 -17.35
C LYS A 115 2.27 -12.70 -17.55
N VAL A 116 1.34 -11.79 -17.28
CA VAL A 116 -0.10 -11.95 -17.50
C VAL A 116 -0.62 -10.78 -18.34
N GLU A 117 -1.60 -11.04 -19.20
CA GLU A 117 -2.23 -10.03 -20.05
C GLU A 117 -2.85 -8.89 -19.23
N ILE A 118 -2.79 -7.66 -19.76
CA ILE A 118 -3.22 -6.45 -19.04
C ILE A 118 -4.71 -6.52 -18.65
N GLU A 119 -5.57 -7.01 -19.56
CA GLU A 119 -7.01 -7.16 -19.27
C GLU A 119 -7.26 -8.13 -18.10
N VAL A 120 -6.50 -9.24 -18.07
CA VAL A 120 -6.58 -10.24 -17.00
C VAL A 120 -6.09 -9.63 -15.68
N LYS A 121 -4.97 -8.90 -15.69
CA LYS A 121 -4.46 -8.19 -14.51
C LYS A 121 -5.45 -7.16 -13.99
N TYR A 122 -6.11 -6.41 -14.88
CA TYR A 122 -7.15 -5.45 -14.50
C TYR A 122 -8.33 -6.12 -13.78
N LYS A 123 -8.87 -7.20 -14.34
CA LYS A 123 -9.99 -7.96 -13.74
C LYS A 123 -9.61 -8.50 -12.35
N ILE A 124 -8.41 -9.05 -12.23
CA ILE A 124 -7.90 -9.55 -10.94
C ILE A 124 -7.72 -8.38 -9.97
N ALA A 125 -7.10 -7.27 -10.37
CA ALA A 125 -6.88 -6.12 -9.50
C ALA A 125 -8.19 -5.54 -8.95
N VAL A 126 -9.21 -5.36 -9.79
CA VAL A 126 -10.53 -4.88 -9.34
C VAL A 126 -11.14 -5.83 -8.31
N THR A 127 -11.11 -7.13 -8.58
CA THR A 127 -11.65 -8.17 -7.69
C THR A 127 -10.89 -8.21 -6.36
N VAL A 128 -9.56 -8.13 -6.41
CA VAL A 128 -8.69 -8.12 -5.23
C VAL A 128 -8.92 -6.87 -4.38
N MET A 129 -9.05 -5.70 -5.00
CA MET A 129 -9.36 -4.46 -4.30
C MET A 129 -10.69 -4.52 -3.58
N GLU A 130 -11.73 -5.04 -4.24
CA GLU A 130 -13.05 -5.23 -3.65
C GLU A 130 -13.00 -6.20 -2.47
N LEU A 131 -12.42 -7.39 -2.65
CA LEU A 131 -12.29 -8.38 -1.58
C LEU A 131 -11.49 -7.85 -0.39
N ARG A 132 -10.36 -7.17 -0.62
CA ARG A 132 -9.57 -6.56 0.45
C ARG A 132 -10.35 -5.49 1.21
N TYR A 133 -11.17 -4.71 0.52
CA TYR A 133 -12.03 -3.71 1.17
C TYR A 133 -13.15 -4.34 2.00
N LEU A 134 -13.81 -5.39 1.49
CA LEU A 134 -14.93 -6.05 2.16
C LEU A 134 -14.49 -6.89 3.36
N LEU A 135 -13.32 -7.52 3.28
CA LEU A 135 -12.82 -8.44 4.31
C LEU A 135 -11.96 -7.74 5.37
N LYS A 136 -11.68 -6.44 5.22
CA LYS A 136 -10.92 -5.66 6.21
C LYS A 136 -11.56 -5.72 7.61
N ASP A 137 -12.88 -5.86 7.69
CA ASP A 137 -13.63 -5.91 8.95
C ASP A 137 -13.41 -7.24 9.70
N CYS A 138 -12.83 -8.24 9.02
CA CYS A 138 -12.38 -9.50 9.61
C CYS A 138 -10.92 -9.43 10.10
N GLU A 139 -10.22 -8.33 9.86
CA GLU A 139 -8.83 -8.12 10.30
C GLU A 139 -8.82 -7.48 11.70
N PRO A 140 -7.87 -7.83 12.59
CA PRO A 140 -7.71 -7.18 13.88
C PRO A 140 -7.56 -5.66 13.73
N PRO A 141 -8.04 -4.87 14.71
CA PRO A 141 -7.75 -3.44 14.73
C PRO A 141 -6.23 -3.22 14.79
N VAL A 142 -5.74 -2.29 13.94
CA VAL A 142 -4.35 -1.84 13.86
C VAL A 142 -4.11 -0.64 14.76
#